data_AF-A0A9X9F0R5-F1
#
_entry.id   AF-A0A9X9F0R5-F1
#
_cell.length_a   1.000
_cell.length_b   1.000
_cell.length_c   1.000
_cell.angle_alpha   90.00
_cell.angle_beta   90.00
_cell.angle_gamma   90.00
#
_symmetry.space_group_name_H-M   'P 1'
#
loop_
_entity.id
_entity.type
_entity.pdbx_description
1 polymer ?
#
loop_
_entity_poly.entity_id
_entity_poly.type
_entity_poly.pdbx_seq_one_letter_code
_entity_poly.pdbx_strand_id
1 'polypeptide(L)' 'MANHELDQLRKQVDEINLQLLHLLNKRGEIVQKIGEQKQVQGTKRFDPVREREVLDMIAEHNEGPFETSTVQHI' A
#
# COMPACT_ATOMS: atom_id res chain seq x y z
N MET A 1 -4.75 -21.23 -28.71
CA MET A 1 -3.66 -20.24 -28.69
C MET A 1 -4.03 -19.02 -27.83
N ALA A 2 -5.21 -18.39 -28.01
CA ALA A 2 -5.65 -17.24 -27.21
C ALA A 2 -5.69 -17.42 -25.67
N ASN A 3 -5.98 -18.62 -25.15
CA ASN A 3 -5.97 -18.86 -23.69
C ASN A 3 -4.57 -18.82 -23.07
N HIS A 4 -3.51 -19.08 -23.83
CA HIS A 4 -2.17 -19.21 -23.25
C HIS A 4 -1.60 -17.86 -22.80
N GLU A 5 -1.81 -16.81 -23.60
CA GLU A 5 -1.37 -15.45 -23.27
C GLU A 5 -2.12 -14.89 -22.06
N LEU A 6 -3.45 -15.10 -22.01
CA LEU A 6 -4.27 -14.72 -20.85
C LEU A 6 -3.79 -15.42 -19.56
N ASP A 7 -3.50 -16.71 -19.62
CA ASP A 7 -3.04 -17.48 -18.46
C ASP A 7 -1.64 -17.03 -18.00
N GLN A 8 -0.76 -16.62 -18.93
CA GLN A 8 0.53 -16.04 -18.59
C GLN A 8 0.39 -14.67 -17.90
N LEU A 9 -0.50 -13.81 -18.40
CA LEU A 9 -0.79 -12.52 -17.78
C LEU A 9 -1.37 -12.69 -16.37
N ARG A 10 -2.29 -13.65 -16.18
CA ARG A 10 -2.84 -13.97 -14.86
C ARG A 10 -1.77 -14.41 -13.87
N LYS A 11 -0.84 -15.27 -14.29
CA LYS A 11 0.29 -15.68 -13.43
C LYS A 11 1.17 -14.50 -13.01
N GLN A 12 1.44 -13.56 -13.92
CA GLN A 12 2.19 -12.35 -13.57
C GLN A 12 1.44 -11.50 -12.54
N VAL A 13 0.12 -11.37 -12.67
CA VAL A 13 -0.71 -10.68 -11.67
C VAL A 13 -0.68 -11.41 -10.32
N ASP A 14 -0.77 -12.74 -10.30
CA ASP A 14 -0.70 -13.53 -9.07
C ASP A 14 0.65 -13.36 -8.36
N GLU A 15 1.75 -13.33 -9.11
CA GLU A 15 3.09 -13.06 -8.57
C GLU A 15 3.19 -11.66 -7.97
N ILE A 16 2.66 -10.64 -8.65
CA ILE A 16 2.61 -9.26 -8.14
C ILE A 16 1.75 -9.19 -6.87
N ASN A 17 0.60 -9.88 -6.84
CA ASN A 17 -0.28 -9.90 -5.67
C ASN A 17 0.43 -10.46 -4.42
N LEU A 18 1.24 -11.51 -4.58
CA LEU A 18 2.03 -12.07 -3.48
C LEU A 18 3.12 -11.09 -3.00
N GLN A 19 3.73 -10.34 -3.92
CA GLN A 19 4.68 -9.28 -3.56
C GLN A 19 4.00 -8.15 -2.80
N LEU A 20 2.82 -7.71 -3.24
CA LEU A 20 2.00 -6.72 -2.54
C LEU A 20 1.64 -7.19 -1.13
N LEU A 21 1.18 -8.44 -0.98
CA LEU A 21 0.87 -9.02 0.33
C LEU A 21 2.09 -9.00 1.27
N HIS A 22 3.27 -9.37 0.77
CA HIS A 22 4.50 -9.32 1.55
C HIS A 22 4.84 -7.90 2.01
N LEU A 23 4.73 -6.91 1.10
CA LEU A 23 4.97 -5.51 1.42
C LEU A 23 3.96 -4.95 2.42
N LEU A 24 2.68 -5.33 2.30
CA LEU A 24 1.62 -4.94 3.22
C LEU A 24 1.87 -5.50 4.63
N ASN A 25 2.28 -6.76 4.75
CA ASN A 25 2.64 -7.36 6.04
C ASN A 25 3.81 -6.61 6.69
N LYS A 26 4.87 -6.34 5.92
CA LYS A 26 6.03 -5.57 6.40
C LYS A 26 5.64 -4.15 6.82
N ARG A 27 4.78 -3.48 6.06
CA ARG A 27 4.22 -2.16 6.44
C ARG A 27 3.45 -2.27 7.76
N GLY A 28 2.61 -3.29 7.91
CA GLY A 28 1.84 -3.56 9.13
C GLY A 28 2.72 -3.72 10.37
N GLU A 29 3.80 -4.50 10.28
CA GLU A 29 4.76 -4.68 11.38
C GLU A 29 5.40 -3.35 11.81
N ILE A 30 5.78 -2.50 10.84
CA ILE A 30 6.37 -1.19 11.12
C ILE A 30 5.34 -0.26 11.78
N VAL A 31 4.10 -0.24 11.27
CA VAL A 31 3.01 0.56 11.85
C VAL A 31 2.69 0.13 13.28
N GLN A 32 2.72 -1.18 13.57
CA GLN A 32 2.55 -1.68 14.95
C GLN A 32 3.64 -1.14 15.88
N LYS A 33 4.91 -1.22 15.47
CA LYS A 33 6.04 -0.66 16.24
C LYS A 33 5.89 0.85 16.45
N ILE A 34 5.43 1.60 15.45
CA ILE A 34 5.12 3.04 15.59
C ILE A 34 4.02 3.24 16.63
N GLY A 35 2.96 2.42 16.60
CA GLY A 35 1.86 2.46 17.56
C GLY A 35 2.31 2.20 18.99
N GLU A 36 3.21 1.24 19.21
CA GLU A 36 3.81 0.96 20.51
C GLU A 36 4.60 2.16 21.04
N GLN A 37 5.43 2.79 20.19
CA GLN A 37 6.19 3.98 20.58
C GLN A 37 5.28 5.17 20.91
N LYS A 38 4.22 5.41 20.11
CA LYS A 38 3.22 6.46 20.39
C LYS A 38 2.49 6.22 21.71
N GLN A 39 2.20 4.97 22.05
CA GLN A 39 1.56 4.60 23.31
C GLN A 39 2.46 4.88 24.52
N VAL A 40 3.76 4.58 24.42
CA VAL A 40 4.75 4.93 25.47
C VAL A 40 4.81 6.45 25.68
N GLN A 41 4.69 7.23 24.60
CA GLN A 41 4.74 8.69 24.64
C GLN A 41 3.39 9.37 24.99
N GLY A 42 2.32 8.60 25.23
CA GLY A 42 0.98 9.13 25.53
C GLY A 42 0.32 9.87 24.35
N THR A 43 0.78 9.62 23.12
CA THR A 43 0.30 10.32 21.91
C THR A 43 -0.87 9.56 21.29
N LYS A 44 -1.79 10.28 20.62
CA LYS A 44 -2.94 9.66 19.94
C LYS A 44 -2.49 8.70 18.83
N ARG A 45 -3.19 7.57 18.72
CA ARG A 45 -2.95 6.58 17.65
C ARG A 45 -3.33 7.11 16.27
N PHE A 46 -4.38 7.94 16.19
CA PHE A 46 -4.85 8.58 14.97
C PHE A 46 -4.16 9.94 14.77
N ASP A 47 -3.63 10.16 13.57
CA ASP A 47 -2.86 11.35 13.20
C ASP A 47 -3.25 11.79 11.77
N PRO A 48 -4.25 12.68 11.64
CA PRO A 48 -4.81 13.05 10.34
C PRO A 48 -3.83 13.85 9.47
N VAL A 49 -2.88 14.56 10.09
CA VAL A 49 -1.82 15.26 9.37
C VAL A 49 -0.92 14.23 8.69
N ARG A 50 -0.51 13.21 9.45
CA ARG A 50 0.32 12.13 8.88
C ARG A 50 -0.40 11.36 7.77
N GLU A 51 -1.70 11.13 7.90
CA GLU A 51 -2.49 10.48 6.84
C GLU A 51 -2.52 11.31 5.56
N ARG A 52 -2.74 12.63 5.67
CA ARG A 52 -2.69 13.54 4.51
C ARG A 52 -1.33 13.52 3.82
N GLU A 53 -0.24 13.63 4.58
CA GLU A 53 1.12 13.57 4.02
C GLU A 53 1.38 12.29 3.23
N VAL A 54 0.87 11.14 3.69
CA VAL A 54 1.00 9.87 2.97
C VAL A 54 0.21 9.88 1.67
N LEU A 55 -1.02 10.41 1.68
CA LEU A 55 -1.86 10.51 0.47
C LEU A 55 -1.28 11.47 -0.56
N ASP A 56 -0.71 12.59 -0.11
CA ASP A 56 -0.06 13.59 -0.97
C ASP A 56 1.21 12.98 -1.58
N MET A 57 2.03 12.29 -0.78
CA MET A 57 3.21 11.56 -1.28
C MET A 57 2.84 10.51 -2.33
N ILE A 58 1.75 9.74 -2.11
CA ILE A 58 1.25 8.77 -3.11
C ILE A 58 0.80 9.47 -4.38
N ALA A 59 0.11 10.61 -4.27
CA ALA A 59 -0.35 11.38 -5.43
C ALA A 59 0.81 11.92 -6.27
N GLU A 60 1.85 12.44 -5.63
CA GLU A 60 3.03 12.99 -6.29
C GLU A 60 3.84 11.95 -7.07
N HIS A 61 3.79 10.68 -6.64
CA HIS A 61 4.56 9.58 -7.24
C HIS A 61 3.72 8.63 -8.10
N ASN A 62 2.44 8.95 -8.35
CA ASN A 62 1.58 8.12 -9.18
C ASN A 62 1.85 8.34 -10.68
N GLU A 63 2.78 7.56 -11.22
CA GLU A 63 3.10 7.52 -12.67
C GLU A 63 2.41 6.35 -13.39
N GLY A 64 1.55 5.61 -12.68
CA GLY A 64 0.90 4.41 -13.16
C GLY A 64 -0.37 4.67 -13.99
N PRO A 65 -1.00 3.61 -14.51
CA PRO A 65 -2.19 3.71 -15.35
C PRO A 65 -3.49 4.01 -14.56
N PHE A 66 -3.46 3.99 -13.23
CA PHE A 66 -4.62 4.24 -12.39
C PHE A 66 -4.79 5.73 -12.09
N GLU A 67 -6.04 6.20 -12.01
CA GLU A 67 -6.33 7.52 -11.48
C GLU A 67 -5.85 7.63 -10.03
N THR A 68 -5.27 8.76 -9.67
CA THR A 68 -4.76 9.02 -8.31
C THR A 68 -5.83 8.82 -7.23
N SER A 69 -7.07 9.18 -7.52
CA SER A 69 -8.23 8.96 -6.64
C SER A 69 -8.44 7.47 -6.31
N THR A 70 -8.21 6.59 -7.28
CA THR A 70 -8.33 5.14 -7.11
C THR A 70 -7.19 4.62 -6.23
N VAL A 71 -5.96 5.07 -6.48
CA VAL A 71 -4.79 4.66 -5.68
C VAL A 71 -4.92 5.14 -4.23
N GLN A 72 -5.41 6.36 -3.99
CA GLN A 72 -5.63 6.90 -2.65
C GLN A 72 -6.74 6.20 -1.85
N HIS A 73 -7.61 5.43 -2.51
CA HIS A 73 -8.71 4.70 -1.86
C HIS A 73 -8.31 3.32 -1.36
N ILE A 74 -7.22 2.74 -1.89
CA ILE A 74 -6.74 1.38 -1.59
C ILE A 74 -5.89 1.39 -0.30
#